data_AF-A0A7S2NF87-F1
#
_entry.id   AF-A0A7S2NF87-F1
#
_cell.length_a   1.000
_cell.length_b   1.000
_cell.length_c   1.000
_cell.angle_alpha   90.00
_cell.angle_beta   90.00
_cell.angle_gamma   90.00
#
_symmetry.space_group_name_H-M   'P 1'
#
loop_
_entity.id
_entity.type
_entity.pdbx_description
1 polymer ?
#
loop_
_entity_poly.entity_id
_entity_poly.type
_entity_poly.pdbx_seq_one_letter_code
_entity_poly.pdbx_strand_id
1 'polypeptide(L)'
;QAVFDARAPRRRRRAGATGRPRAMGNEGRLVAEGMLVKVHFQTVRNDNGEILDSSRDRGAPLAFVCGAGAAGVLPGIDAGVRGMAVGEERSIPLPPEQGFGARDEERVTDIPLARLPKGVEPGQQLTIQGPRGPMKAIVMQVGKKAAILDFNHPLAGADLSMKVKVVGVEEAPPMEVVKETVTPGDGKAYPKARDELTVHYTGTLASSGEKFDSSHDRGTPLVFRVGLGKVIRGWDFGMTKLSL
;
A
#
# COMPACT_ATOMS: atom_id res chain seq x y z
N GLN A 1 -6.62 -9.85 -4.75
CA GLN A 1 -5.83 -10.52 -5.81
C GLN A 1 -6.28 -9.99 -7.15
N ALA A 2 -5.37 -9.79 -8.10
CA ALA A 2 -5.68 -9.46 -9.50
C ALA A 2 -5.47 -10.73 -10.34
N VAL A 3 -6.39 -11.09 -11.24
CA VAL A 3 -6.24 -12.21 -12.19
C VAL A 3 -6.21 -11.59 -13.57
N PHE A 4 -5.20 -11.96 -14.35
CA PHE A 4 -5.05 -11.63 -15.76
C PHE A 4 -5.36 -12.92 -16.53
N ASP A 5 -6.28 -12.88 -17.49
CA ASP A 5 -7.05 -14.04 -17.98
C ASP A 5 -6.54 -14.62 -19.32
N ALA A 6 -6.26 -15.92 -19.35
CA ALA A 6 -6.60 -16.82 -20.46
C ALA A 6 -7.16 -18.16 -19.91
N ARG A 7 -8.19 -18.74 -20.53
CA ARG A 7 -9.00 -19.91 -20.05
C ARG A 7 -9.33 -20.88 -21.20
N ALA A 8 -9.66 -22.20 -21.09
CA ALA A 8 -9.39 -23.40 -20.25
C ALA A 8 -10.17 -24.63 -20.87
N PRO A 9 -9.95 -25.94 -20.53
CA PRO A 9 -10.75 -26.58 -19.44
C PRO A 9 -10.14 -27.77 -18.59
N ARG A 10 -10.60 -27.83 -17.33
CA ARG A 10 -10.89 -28.90 -16.29
C ARG A 10 -10.03 -30.18 -15.98
N ARG A 11 -9.57 -30.21 -14.71
CA ARG A 11 -9.58 -31.25 -13.59
C ARG A 11 -8.57 -32.44 -13.53
N ARG A 12 -7.84 -32.56 -12.39
CA ARG A 12 -7.96 -33.66 -11.37
C ARG A 12 -7.17 -33.38 -10.07
N ARG A 13 -7.77 -33.78 -8.94
CA ARG A 13 -7.20 -33.76 -7.57
C ARG A 13 -6.06 -34.80 -7.44
N ARG A 14 -4.98 -34.45 -6.74
CA ARG A 14 -4.18 -35.43 -5.97
C ARG A 14 -3.82 -34.87 -4.60
N ALA A 15 -3.94 -35.74 -3.61
CA ALA A 15 -3.70 -35.51 -2.20
C ALA A 15 -2.24 -35.87 -1.82
N GLY A 16 -1.75 -35.27 -0.73
CA GLY A 16 -0.69 -35.85 0.09
C GLY A 16 0.54 -34.97 0.28
N ALA A 17 0.60 -34.24 1.39
CA ALA A 17 1.76 -34.12 2.28
C ALA A 17 1.39 -33.20 3.46
N THR A 18 0.90 -33.82 4.54
CA THR A 18 0.66 -33.18 5.83
C THR A 18 1.99 -33.00 6.55
N GLY A 19 2.38 -31.74 6.74
CA GLY A 19 3.47 -31.35 7.61
C GLY A 19 3.47 -29.84 7.77
N ARG A 20 2.55 -29.29 8.57
CA ARG A 20 2.71 -27.90 9.03
C ARG A 20 4.01 -27.84 9.83
N PRO A 21 5.01 -27.03 9.44
CA PRO A 21 6.18 -26.85 10.28
C PRO A 21 5.71 -26.35 11.65
N ARG A 22 6.13 -27.10 12.67
CA ARG A 22 5.84 -26.85 14.08
C ARG A 22 6.36 -25.45 14.41
N ALA A 23 5.50 -24.54 14.85
CA ALA A 23 5.87 -23.19 15.26
C ALA A 23 6.91 -23.27 16.40
N MET A 24 8.17 -23.03 16.08
CA MET A 24 9.20 -22.76 17.09
C MET A 24 8.81 -21.46 17.81
N GLY A 25 8.94 -21.44 19.13
CA GLY A 25 8.55 -20.31 19.97
C GLY A 25 9.13 -19.00 19.42
N ASN A 26 8.26 -18.01 19.22
CA ASN A 26 8.61 -16.77 18.52
C ASN A 26 9.37 -15.77 19.40
N GLU A 27 9.77 -16.17 20.61
CA GLU A 27 10.41 -15.28 21.59
C GLU A 27 11.80 -14.87 21.11
N GLY A 28 12.09 -13.56 21.14
CA GLY A 28 13.40 -13.02 20.78
C GLY A 28 13.72 -13.01 19.28
N ARG A 29 12.85 -13.52 18.40
CA ARG A 29 13.07 -13.42 16.95
C ARG A 29 13.10 -11.96 16.52
N LEU A 30 14.11 -11.59 15.74
CA LEU A 30 14.29 -10.23 15.24
C LEU A 30 13.52 -10.02 13.93
N VAL A 31 12.99 -8.81 13.76
CA VAL A 31 12.43 -8.33 12.50
C VAL A 31 13.55 -8.12 11.49
N ALA A 32 13.44 -8.79 10.35
CA ALA A 32 14.32 -8.64 9.20
C ALA A 32 13.52 -8.37 7.92
N GLU A 33 14.18 -7.83 6.90
CA GLU A 33 13.59 -7.63 5.58
C GLU A 33 13.06 -8.95 5.00
N GLY A 34 11.89 -8.89 4.37
CA GLY A 34 11.21 -10.06 3.81
C GLY A 34 10.41 -10.89 4.82
N MET A 35 10.49 -10.62 6.13
CA MET A 35 9.71 -11.31 7.15
C MET A 35 8.29 -10.75 7.27
N LEU A 36 7.30 -11.62 7.51
CA LEU A 36 5.97 -11.20 7.92
C LEU A 36 6.03 -10.78 9.39
N VAL A 37 5.72 -9.53 9.66
CA VAL A 37 5.73 -8.93 10.99
C VAL A 37 4.29 -8.63 11.39
N LYS A 38 3.93 -8.96 12.63
CA LYS A 38 2.67 -8.60 13.27
C LYS A 38 2.97 -7.61 14.39
N VAL A 39 2.33 -6.46 14.36
CA VAL A 39 2.52 -5.41 15.36
C VAL A 39 1.19 -4.93 15.93
N HIS A 40 1.16 -4.70 17.24
CA HIS A 40 0.21 -3.74 17.79
C HIS A 40 0.81 -2.35 17.68
N PHE A 41 -0.03 -1.37 17.40
CA PHE A 41 0.36 0.03 17.37
C PHE A 41 -0.69 0.94 18.00
N GLN A 42 -0.22 2.12 18.40
CA GLN A 42 -1.00 3.30 18.73
C GLN A 42 -0.30 4.52 18.13
N THR A 43 -1.05 5.34 17.39
CA THR A 43 -0.54 6.56 16.76
C THR A 43 -0.95 7.77 17.57
N VAL A 44 0.00 8.62 17.90
CA VAL A 44 -0.18 9.83 18.70
C VAL A 44 0.29 11.03 17.91
N ARG A 45 -0.45 12.13 18.00
CA ARG A 45 -0.07 13.41 17.45
C ARG A 45 0.83 14.15 18.43
N ASN A 46 2.01 14.58 18.00
CA ASN A 46 3.04 15.07 18.93
C ASN A 46 2.72 16.45 19.52
N ASP A 47 1.96 17.29 18.81
CA ASP A 47 1.64 18.66 19.24
C ASP A 47 0.65 18.73 20.41
N ASN A 48 -0.29 17.80 20.51
CA ASN A 48 -1.38 17.81 21.47
C ASN A 48 -1.57 16.49 22.25
N GLY A 49 -0.84 15.43 21.89
CA GLY A 49 -0.94 14.11 22.51
C GLY A 49 -2.20 13.31 22.13
N GLU A 50 -2.96 13.76 21.13
CA GLU A 50 -4.17 13.09 20.66
C GLU A 50 -3.84 11.71 20.10
N ILE A 51 -4.55 10.68 20.57
CA ILE A 51 -4.48 9.34 19.99
C ILE A 51 -5.37 9.32 18.74
N LEU A 52 -4.74 9.12 17.59
CA LEU A 52 -5.42 9.13 16.29
C LEU A 52 -5.95 7.75 15.90
N ASP A 53 -5.22 6.69 16.24
CA ASP A 53 -5.55 5.33 15.84
C ASP A 53 -4.85 4.29 16.73
N SER A 54 -5.44 3.10 16.81
CA SER A 54 -4.94 1.99 17.60
C SER A 54 -5.36 0.66 16.98
N SER A 55 -4.40 -0.24 16.78
CA SER A 55 -4.66 -1.62 16.35
C SER A 55 -5.54 -2.40 17.34
N ARG A 56 -5.56 -2.02 18.62
CA ARG A 56 -6.36 -2.69 19.65
C ARG A 56 -7.83 -2.34 19.48
N ASP A 57 -8.11 -1.10 19.12
CA ASP A 57 -9.46 -0.59 18.86
C ASP A 57 -10.03 -1.24 17.59
N ARG A 58 -9.15 -1.59 16.64
CA ARG A 58 -9.45 -2.38 15.44
C ARG A 58 -9.59 -3.89 15.71
N GLY A 59 -9.30 -4.35 16.92
CA GLY A 59 -9.45 -5.74 17.35
C GLY A 59 -8.37 -6.73 16.89
N ALA A 60 -7.36 -6.30 16.11
CA ALA A 60 -6.31 -7.19 15.62
C ALA A 60 -4.99 -6.46 15.34
N PRO A 61 -3.82 -7.14 15.48
CA PRO A 61 -2.53 -6.59 15.06
C PRO A 61 -2.49 -6.27 13.57
N LEU A 62 -1.71 -5.25 13.20
CA LEU A 62 -1.34 -4.99 11.82
C LEU A 62 -0.30 -6.02 11.37
N ALA A 63 -0.55 -6.71 10.25
CA ALA A 63 0.38 -7.65 9.65
C ALA A 63 0.90 -7.12 8.32
N PHE A 64 2.21 -7.07 8.14
CA PHE A 64 2.85 -6.63 6.90
C PHE A 64 4.21 -7.30 6.70
N VAL A 65 4.72 -7.29 5.48
CA VAL A 65 6.08 -7.80 5.23
C VAL A 65 7.07 -6.65 5.28
N CYS A 66 8.06 -6.77 6.17
CA CYS A 66 9.05 -5.74 6.39
C CYS A 66 9.93 -5.54 5.14
N GLY A 67 10.18 -4.29 4.76
CA GLY A 67 10.92 -3.86 3.60
C GLY A 67 10.19 -4.01 2.27
N ALA A 68 8.94 -4.47 2.27
CA ALA A 68 8.19 -4.67 1.04
C ALA A 68 7.55 -3.39 0.46
N GLY A 69 7.60 -2.25 1.18
CA GLY A 69 6.91 -1.03 0.75
C GLY A 69 5.40 -1.22 0.57
N ALA A 70 4.78 -2.06 1.40
CA ALA A 70 3.38 -2.45 1.22
C ALA A 70 2.44 -1.25 1.30
N ALA A 71 1.52 -1.15 0.34
CA ALA A 71 0.48 -0.12 0.35
C ALA A 71 -0.31 -0.15 1.66
N GLY A 72 -0.39 1.00 2.34
CA GLY A 72 -1.06 1.15 3.63
C GLY A 72 -0.15 0.99 4.86
N VAL A 73 1.15 0.68 4.67
CA VAL A 73 2.15 0.76 5.74
C VAL A 73 2.96 2.04 5.59
N LEU A 74 3.04 2.83 6.65
CA LEU A 74 3.80 4.08 6.65
C LEU A 74 5.30 3.78 6.53
N PRO A 75 6.06 4.53 5.70
CA PRO A 75 7.50 4.30 5.51
C PRO A 75 8.30 4.25 6.81
N GLY A 76 8.00 5.15 7.75
CA GLY A 76 8.67 5.19 9.05
C GLY A 76 8.44 3.95 9.88
N ILE A 77 7.30 3.28 9.71
CA ILE A 77 6.99 2.02 10.41
C ILE A 77 7.74 0.87 9.78
N ASP A 78 7.72 0.76 8.46
CA ASP A 78 8.44 -0.29 7.75
C ASP A 78 9.95 -0.27 8.03
N ALA A 79 10.52 0.93 8.14
CA ALA A 79 11.91 1.12 8.52
C ALA A 79 12.13 0.94 10.04
N GLY A 80 11.30 1.55 10.87
CA GLY A 80 11.51 1.67 12.32
C GLY A 80 11.35 0.37 13.10
N VAL A 81 10.64 -0.63 12.55
CA VAL A 81 10.51 -1.96 13.18
C VAL A 81 11.71 -2.87 12.92
N ARG A 82 12.61 -2.53 11.99
CA ARG A 82 13.76 -3.38 11.64
C ARG A 82 14.65 -3.60 12.86
N GLY A 83 15.05 -4.85 13.06
CA GLY A 83 15.87 -5.27 14.19
C GLY A 83 15.14 -5.34 15.53
N MET A 84 13.85 -4.98 15.61
CA MET A 84 13.07 -5.19 16.84
C MET A 84 12.89 -6.67 17.13
N ALA A 85 12.97 -7.06 18.40
CA ALA A 85 12.64 -8.42 18.83
C ALA A 85 11.12 -8.59 19.03
N VAL A 86 10.60 -9.81 18.85
CA VAL A 86 9.24 -10.15 19.31
C VAL A 86 9.13 -9.87 20.81
N GLY A 87 8.09 -9.13 21.19
CA GLY A 87 7.85 -8.65 22.55
C GLY A 87 8.34 -7.22 22.81
N GLU A 88 9.29 -6.72 22.01
CA GLU A 88 9.81 -5.36 22.11
C GLU A 88 8.72 -4.33 21.75
N GLU A 89 8.72 -3.23 22.50
CA GLU A 89 7.93 -2.04 22.23
C GLU A 89 8.84 -0.85 21.99
N ARG A 90 8.56 -0.05 20.97
CA ARG A 90 9.35 1.12 20.57
C ARG A 90 8.43 2.26 20.15
N SER A 91 8.78 3.49 20.55
CA SER A 91 8.16 4.68 19.98
C SER A 91 8.92 5.08 18.73
N ILE A 92 8.25 5.08 17.58
CA ILE A 92 8.83 5.39 16.28
C ILE A 92 8.37 6.82 15.90
N PRO A 93 9.30 7.77 15.68
CA PRO A 93 8.94 9.09 15.19
C PRO A 93 8.47 9.00 13.74
N LEU A 94 7.40 9.73 13.42
CA LEU A 94 6.78 9.80 12.11
C LEU A 94 6.64 11.27 11.70
N PRO A 95 7.75 11.94 11.31
CA PRO A 95 7.65 13.21 10.62
C PRO A 95 6.85 13.04 9.31
N PRO A 96 6.35 14.13 8.71
CA PRO A 96 5.46 14.07 7.55
C PRO A 96 5.94 13.11 6.45
N GLU A 97 7.22 13.14 6.08
CA GLU A 97 7.81 12.33 5.01
C GLU A 97 7.85 10.82 5.33
N GLN A 98 7.81 10.47 6.61
CA GLN A 98 7.77 9.09 7.10
C GLN A 98 6.35 8.63 7.47
N GLY A 99 5.41 9.56 7.57
CA GLY A 99 3.99 9.34 7.81
C GLY A 99 3.15 9.58 6.55
N PHE A 100 2.34 10.64 6.58
CA PHE A 100 1.30 10.91 5.58
C PHE A 100 1.69 11.91 4.47
N GLY A 101 2.97 12.24 4.38
CA GLY A 101 3.53 13.20 3.44
C GLY A 101 3.48 14.64 3.95
N ALA A 102 4.28 15.50 3.32
CA ALA A 102 4.20 16.93 3.53
C ALA A 102 2.85 17.47 3.04
N ARG A 103 2.39 18.54 3.70
CA ARG A 103 1.25 19.31 3.23
C ARG A 103 1.67 20.12 2.01
N ASP A 104 0.81 20.12 0.99
CA ASP A 104 1.00 20.88 -0.24
C ASP A 104 -0.08 21.96 -0.34
N GLU A 105 0.33 23.22 -0.22
CA GLU A 105 -0.59 24.37 -0.25
C GLU A 105 -1.22 24.58 -1.63
N GLU A 106 -0.62 24.07 -2.72
CA GLU A 106 -1.23 24.13 -4.06
C GLU A 106 -2.45 23.20 -4.17
N ARG A 107 -2.59 22.25 -3.23
CA ARG A 107 -3.77 21.38 -3.13
C ARG A 107 -4.88 21.99 -2.29
N VAL A 108 -4.74 23.24 -1.85
CA VAL A 108 -5.78 24.04 -1.23
C VAL A 108 -6.29 25.02 -2.27
N THR A 109 -7.53 24.82 -2.74
CA THR A 109 -8.06 25.58 -3.88
C THR A 109 -9.49 26.03 -3.63
N ASP A 110 -9.87 27.16 -4.23
CA ASP A 110 -11.25 27.59 -4.30
C ASP A 110 -12.03 26.79 -5.35
N ILE A 111 -13.20 26.31 -4.96
CA ILE A 111 -14.12 25.61 -5.86
C ILE A 111 -15.45 26.37 -5.86
N PRO A 112 -15.96 26.79 -7.04
CA PRO A 112 -17.26 27.44 -7.15
C PRO A 112 -18.38 26.59 -6.54
N LEU A 113 -19.26 27.21 -5.73
CA LEU A 113 -20.35 26.48 -5.04
C LEU A 113 -21.28 25.76 -6.02
N ALA A 114 -21.42 26.26 -7.24
CA ALA A 114 -22.21 25.62 -8.31
C ALA A 114 -21.69 24.24 -8.73
N ARG A 115 -20.43 23.92 -8.40
CA ARG A 115 -19.80 22.60 -8.66
C ARG A 115 -19.85 21.67 -7.46
N LEU A 116 -20.35 22.13 -6.32
CA LEU A 116 -20.42 21.37 -5.08
C LEU A 116 -21.87 20.94 -4.79
N PRO A 117 -22.06 19.90 -3.96
CA PRO A 117 -23.38 19.59 -3.41
C PRO A 117 -24.00 20.80 -2.69
N LYS A 118 -25.33 20.88 -2.66
CA LYS A 118 -26.02 21.91 -1.89
C LYS A 118 -25.84 21.66 -0.39
N GLY A 119 -25.66 22.74 0.37
CA GLY A 119 -25.56 22.67 1.83
C GLY A 119 -24.21 22.17 2.34
N VAL A 120 -23.11 22.42 1.62
CA VAL A 120 -21.77 22.09 2.11
C VAL A 120 -21.41 22.90 3.36
N GLU A 121 -20.73 22.26 4.30
CA GLU A 121 -20.32 22.85 5.58
C GLU A 121 -18.80 22.72 5.79
N PRO A 122 -18.16 23.67 6.51
CA PRO A 122 -16.77 23.52 6.94
C PRO A 122 -16.54 22.22 7.73
N GLY A 123 -15.40 21.56 7.50
CA GLY A 123 -15.05 20.25 8.06
C GLY A 123 -15.63 19.07 7.29
N GLN A 124 -16.60 19.27 6.40
CA GLN A 124 -17.20 18.18 5.64
C GLN A 124 -16.19 17.57 4.66
N GLN A 125 -16.09 16.23 4.67
CA GLN A 125 -15.33 15.51 3.65
C GLN A 125 -16.21 15.27 2.41
N LEU A 126 -15.73 15.71 1.26
CA LEU A 126 -16.38 15.54 -0.04
C LEU A 126 -15.60 14.58 -0.92
N THR A 127 -16.33 13.88 -1.79
CA THR A 127 -15.74 13.14 -2.92
C THR A 127 -16.09 13.89 -4.20
N ILE A 128 -15.07 14.35 -4.93
CA ILE A 128 -15.19 15.21 -6.10
C ILE A 128 -14.60 14.47 -7.30
N GLN A 129 -15.30 14.48 -8.42
CA GLN A 129 -14.80 13.86 -9.66
C GLN A 129 -13.65 14.71 -10.23
N GLY A 130 -12.44 14.15 -10.27
CA GLY A 130 -11.26 14.77 -10.85
C GLY A 130 -10.84 14.15 -12.19
N PRO A 131 -9.80 14.71 -12.85
CA PRO A 131 -9.29 14.24 -14.15
C PRO A 131 -8.79 12.78 -14.13
N ARG A 132 -8.35 12.32 -12.95
CA ARG A 132 -7.81 10.96 -12.73
C ARG A 132 -8.75 10.06 -11.92
N GLY A 133 -10.03 10.45 -11.81
CA GLY A 133 -11.03 9.75 -11.01
C GLY A 133 -11.47 10.53 -9.76
N PRO A 134 -12.24 9.90 -8.87
CA PRO A 134 -12.74 10.55 -7.66
C PRO A 134 -11.60 10.91 -6.71
N MET A 135 -11.62 12.15 -6.22
CA MET A 135 -10.68 12.70 -5.24
C MET A 135 -11.44 13.06 -3.96
N LYS A 136 -10.79 12.91 -2.81
CA LYS A 136 -11.35 13.34 -1.52
C LYS A 136 -10.81 14.72 -1.18
N ALA A 137 -11.65 15.56 -0.60
CA ALA A 137 -11.27 16.86 -0.09
C ALA A 137 -12.01 17.18 1.21
N ILE A 138 -11.43 18.03 2.05
CA ILE A 138 -12.10 18.62 3.21
C ILE A 138 -12.49 20.06 2.88
N VAL A 139 -13.74 20.43 3.17
CA VAL A 139 -14.19 21.82 3.06
C VAL A 139 -13.57 22.61 4.22
N MET A 140 -12.67 23.54 3.91
CA MET A 140 -12.03 24.39 4.93
C MET A 140 -12.92 25.57 5.30
N GLN A 141 -13.52 26.20 4.29
CA GLN A 141 -14.37 27.38 4.45
C GLN A 141 -15.40 27.46 3.34
N VAL A 142 -16.59 27.97 3.65
CA VAL A 142 -17.65 28.24 2.67
C VAL A 142 -17.87 29.74 2.57
N GLY A 143 -17.63 30.31 1.39
CA GLY A 143 -17.87 31.72 1.08
C GLY A 143 -19.19 31.94 0.34
N LYS A 144 -19.39 33.15 -0.21
CA LYS A 144 -20.63 33.51 -0.94
C LYS A 144 -20.76 32.84 -2.32
N LYS A 145 -19.63 32.64 -3.01
CA LYS A 145 -19.59 32.14 -4.41
C LYS A 145 -18.75 30.88 -4.59
N ALA A 146 -17.79 30.65 -3.70
CA ALA A 146 -16.88 29.51 -3.71
C ALA A 146 -16.66 29.01 -2.28
N ALA A 147 -16.23 27.75 -2.16
CA ALA A 147 -15.70 27.18 -0.93
C ALA A 147 -14.22 26.86 -1.13
N ILE A 148 -13.43 26.98 -0.06
CA ILE A 148 -12.02 26.59 -0.04
C ILE A 148 -11.98 25.12 0.36
N LEU A 149 -11.37 24.29 -0.49
CA LEU A 149 -11.25 22.87 -0.29
C LEU A 149 -9.78 22.47 -0.22
N ASP A 150 -9.47 21.56 0.70
CA ASP A 150 -8.16 20.97 0.89
C ASP A 150 -8.15 19.53 0.38
N PHE A 151 -7.34 19.26 -0.64
CA PHE A 151 -7.18 17.95 -1.26
C PHE A 151 -5.96 17.18 -0.74
N ASN A 152 -5.31 17.65 0.32
CA ASN A 152 -4.26 16.90 1.01
C ASN A 152 -4.84 15.69 1.75
N HIS A 153 -3.96 14.76 2.16
CA HIS A 153 -4.33 13.78 3.17
C HIS A 153 -4.68 14.52 4.48
N PRO A 154 -5.71 14.11 5.25
CA PRO A 154 -6.12 14.83 6.47
C PRO A 154 -5.01 15.00 7.53
N LEU A 155 -4.03 14.10 7.51
CA LEU A 155 -2.84 14.13 8.39
C LEU A 155 -1.56 14.58 7.68
N ALA A 156 -1.65 15.14 6.47
CA ALA A 156 -0.47 15.65 5.77
C ALA A 156 0.15 16.82 6.55
N GLY A 157 1.48 16.82 6.67
CA GLY A 157 2.22 17.81 7.46
C GLY A 157 2.17 17.58 8.97
N ALA A 158 1.42 16.58 9.47
CA ALA A 158 1.39 16.28 10.90
C ALA A 158 2.69 15.59 11.34
N ASP A 159 3.25 16.04 12.46
CA ASP A 159 4.31 15.33 13.16
C ASP A 159 3.71 14.37 14.18
N LEU A 160 3.98 13.08 13.99
CA LEU A 160 3.36 12.00 14.73
C LEU A 160 4.43 11.14 15.41
N SER A 161 4.00 10.36 16.38
CA SER A 161 4.76 9.23 16.90
C SER A 161 3.87 8.00 16.94
N MET A 162 4.45 6.84 16.69
CA MET A 162 3.72 5.58 16.75
C MET A 162 4.40 4.65 17.71
N LYS A 163 3.69 4.29 18.78
CA LYS A 163 4.13 3.27 19.71
C LYS A 163 3.82 1.91 19.11
N VAL A 164 4.86 1.14 18.80
CA VAL A 164 4.75 -0.15 18.12
C VAL A 164 5.27 -1.25 19.01
N LYS A 165 4.48 -2.32 19.17
CA LYS A 165 4.88 -3.56 19.84
C LYS A 165 4.87 -4.71 18.85
N VAL A 166 6.02 -5.35 18.65
CA VAL A 166 6.11 -6.55 17.81
C VAL A 166 5.53 -7.73 18.57
N VAL A 167 4.52 -8.38 18.00
CA VAL A 167 3.84 -9.54 18.60
C VAL A 167 4.06 -10.83 17.82
N GLY A 168 4.66 -10.75 16.64
CA GLY A 168 5.08 -11.93 15.91
C GLY A 168 5.97 -11.60 14.72
N VAL A 169 6.94 -12.47 14.48
CA VAL A 169 7.77 -12.47 13.27
C VAL A 169 7.74 -13.86 12.67
N GLU A 170 7.35 -13.95 11.41
CA GLU A 170 7.20 -15.21 10.69
C GLU A 170 7.91 -15.08 9.35
N GLU A 171 8.28 -16.20 8.74
CA GLU A 171 8.64 -16.15 7.32
C GLU A 171 7.43 -15.64 6.54
N ALA A 172 7.64 -14.67 5.66
CA ALA A 172 6.56 -14.28 4.79
C ALA A 172 6.14 -15.49 3.95
N PRO A 173 4.82 -15.73 3.79
CA PRO A 173 4.39 -16.74 2.85
C PRO A 173 5.03 -16.44 1.50
N PRO A 174 5.51 -17.48 0.78
CA PRO A 174 6.08 -17.28 -0.54
C PRO A 174 5.07 -16.51 -1.37
N MET A 175 5.51 -15.39 -1.92
CA MET A 175 4.68 -14.65 -2.85
C MET A 175 4.58 -15.47 -4.12
N GLU A 176 3.47 -16.18 -4.28
CA GLU A 176 3.16 -16.87 -5.53
C GLU A 176 2.47 -15.89 -6.47
N VAL A 177 3.12 -15.67 -7.61
CA VAL A 177 2.52 -15.06 -8.78
C VAL A 177 2.21 -16.18 -9.75
N VAL A 178 0.96 -16.28 -10.17
CA VAL A 178 0.60 -17.14 -11.29
C VAL A 178 1.06 -16.41 -12.55
N LYS A 179 2.04 -16.99 -13.25
CA LYS A 179 2.46 -16.49 -14.56
C LYS A 179 1.86 -17.34 -15.65
N GLU A 180 1.29 -16.68 -16.64
CA GLU A 180 0.90 -17.29 -17.89
C GLU A 180 1.66 -16.57 -19.00
N THR A 181 2.38 -17.34 -19.82
CA THR A 181 3.20 -16.79 -20.90
C THR A 181 2.37 -16.82 -22.18
N VAL A 182 1.93 -15.63 -22.61
CA VAL A 182 1.23 -15.48 -23.89
C VAL A 182 2.23 -15.57 -25.04
N THR A 183 3.27 -14.73 -24.98
CA THR A 183 4.41 -14.76 -25.90
C THR A 183 5.66 -14.99 -25.08
N PRO A 184 6.44 -16.05 -25.35
CA PRO A 184 7.70 -16.27 -24.65
C PRO A 184 8.71 -15.20 -25.06
N GLY A 185 9.46 -14.70 -24.07
CA GLY A 185 10.70 -13.97 -24.34
C GLY A 185 11.85 -14.93 -24.67
N ASP A 186 13.07 -14.45 -24.54
CA ASP A 186 14.30 -15.15 -24.94
C ASP A 186 14.70 -16.32 -24.01
N GLY A 187 14.09 -16.44 -22.84
CA GLY A 187 14.41 -17.43 -21.81
C GLY A 187 15.82 -17.28 -21.19
N LYS A 188 16.50 -16.15 -21.41
CA LYS A 188 17.88 -15.89 -21.00
C LYS A 188 18.00 -14.59 -20.20
N ALA A 189 17.45 -13.50 -20.71
CA ALA A 189 17.49 -12.20 -20.08
C ALA A 189 16.29 -12.05 -19.13
N TYR A 190 16.57 -11.98 -17.84
CA TYR A 190 15.57 -11.74 -16.80
C TYR A 190 15.87 -10.41 -16.10
N PRO A 191 14.86 -9.55 -15.87
CA PRO A 191 15.02 -8.34 -15.07
C PRO A 191 15.59 -8.63 -13.68
N LYS A 192 16.57 -7.81 -13.27
CA LYS A 192 17.19 -7.81 -11.95
C LYS A 192 16.75 -6.58 -11.18
N ALA A 193 16.85 -6.65 -9.86
CA ALA A 193 16.53 -5.50 -9.00
C ALA A 193 17.29 -4.24 -9.47
N ARG A 194 16.56 -3.12 -9.51
CA ARG A 194 16.94 -1.79 -10.02
C ARG A 194 16.95 -1.62 -11.53
N ASP A 195 16.75 -2.67 -12.33
CA ASP A 195 16.58 -2.52 -13.77
C ASP A 195 15.33 -1.68 -14.06
N GLU A 196 15.43 -0.81 -15.06
CA GLU A 196 14.29 -0.02 -15.54
C GLU A 196 13.51 -0.82 -16.56
N LEU A 197 12.21 -1.01 -16.30
CA LEU A 197 11.29 -1.74 -17.15
C LEU A 197 10.28 -0.77 -17.76
N THR A 198 10.04 -0.91 -19.07
CA THR A 198 8.97 -0.25 -19.79
C THR A 198 7.95 -1.29 -20.20
N VAL A 199 6.72 -1.21 -19.66
CA VAL A 199 5.75 -2.29 -19.75
C VAL A 199 4.37 -1.78 -20.16
N HIS A 200 3.76 -2.46 -21.14
CA HIS A 200 2.34 -2.36 -21.41
C HIS A 200 1.54 -3.38 -20.58
N TYR A 201 0.39 -2.97 -20.03
CA TYR A 201 -0.43 -3.83 -19.17
C TYR A 201 -1.90 -3.45 -19.14
N THR A 202 -2.71 -4.39 -18.68
CA THR A 202 -4.13 -4.21 -18.34
C THR A 202 -4.44 -4.95 -17.04
N GLY A 203 -4.62 -4.22 -15.95
CA GLY A 203 -4.95 -4.72 -14.61
C GLY A 203 -6.43 -5.01 -14.41
N THR A 204 -6.74 -6.22 -13.95
CA THR A 204 -8.11 -6.71 -13.69
C THR A 204 -8.25 -7.32 -12.30
N LEU A 205 -9.40 -7.15 -11.66
CA LEU A 205 -9.71 -7.76 -10.36
C LEU A 205 -9.88 -9.27 -10.51
N ALA A 206 -9.28 -10.05 -9.60
CA ALA A 206 -9.33 -11.51 -9.69
C ALA A 206 -10.73 -12.10 -9.61
N SER A 207 -11.56 -11.49 -8.77
CA SER A 207 -12.89 -11.98 -8.44
C SER A 207 -13.91 -11.70 -9.53
N SER A 208 -13.85 -10.52 -10.15
CA SER A 208 -14.85 -10.05 -11.13
C SER A 208 -14.32 -10.03 -12.56
N GLY A 209 -13.01 -10.05 -12.78
CA GLY A 209 -12.39 -9.75 -14.07
C GLY A 209 -12.51 -8.28 -14.47
N GLU A 210 -13.06 -7.42 -13.61
CA GLU A 210 -13.24 -6.00 -13.90
C GLU A 210 -11.88 -5.31 -14.04
N LYS A 211 -11.69 -4.60 -15.16
CA LYS A 211 -10.50 -3.80 -15.43
C LYS A 211 -10.47 -2.60 -14.48
N PHE A 212 -9.45 -2.52 -13.64
CA PHE A 212 -9.24 -1.37 -12.77
C PHE A 212 -8.24 -0.36 -13.35
N ASP A 213 -7.35 -0.80 -14.24
CA ASP A 213 -6.39 0.10 -14.89
C ASP A 213 -5.78 -0.53 -16.17
N SER A 214 -5.36 0.27 -17.14
CA SER A 214 -4.60 -0.20 -18.32
C SER A 214 -3.72 0.89 -18.91
N SER A 215 -2.48 0.55 -19.25
CA SER A 215 -1.60 1.46 -19.98
C SER A 215 -1.95 1.57 -21.47
N HIS A 216 -2.63 0.57 -22.03
CA HIS A 216 -3.15 0.65 -23.39
C HIS A 216 -4.25 1.72 -23.51
N ASP A 217 -5.13 1.82 -22.52
CA ASP A 217 -6.17 2.87 -22.49
C ASP A 217 -5.57 4.29 -22.46
N ARG A 218 -4.37 4.44 -21.87
CA ARG A 218 -3.65 5.71 -21.78
C ARG A 218 -2.71 5.98 -22.96
N GLY A 219 -2.48 4.98 -23.82
CA GLY A 219 -1.54 5.07 -24.95
C GLY A 219 -0.07 5.19 -24.56
N THR A 220 0.29 5.16 -23.28
CA THR A 220 1.66 5.32 -22.78
C THR A 220 2.04 4.19 -21.82
N PRO A 221 3.17 3.48 -22.03
CA PRO A 221 3.60 2.39 -21.17
C PRO A 221 4.01 2.90 -19.78
N LEU A 222 3.99 2.00 -18.79
CA LEU A 222 4.52 2.30 -17.46
C LEU A 222 6.02 2.06 -17.45
N VAL A 223 6.77 3.06 -16.98
CA VAL A 223 8.21 2.97 -16.74
C VAL A 223 8.46 2.95 -15.23
N PHE A 224 9.18 1.95 -14.75
CA PHE A 224 9.55 1.85 -13.33
C PHE A 224 10.81 1.01 -13.13
N ARG A 225 11.45 1.14 -11.97
CA ARG A 225 12.57 0.29 -11.56
C ARG A 225 12.09 -0.88 -10.71
N VAL A 226 12.38 -2.10 -11.14
CA VAL A 226 11.91 -3.34 -10.48
C VAL A 226 12.66 -3.62 -9.18
N GLY A 227 12.00 -4.20 -8.19
CA GLY A 227 12.56 -4.57 -6.89
C GLY A 227 12.73 -3.40 -5.92
N LEU A 228 12.09 -2.26 -6.17
CA LEU A 228 12.17 -1.05 -5.31
C LEU A 228 10.83 -0.70 -4.65
N GLY A 229 9.82 -1.58 -4.72
CA GLY A 229 8.51 -1.36 -4.11
C GLY A 229 7.73 -0.19 -4.73
N LYS A 230 8.05 0.20 -5.98
CA LYS A 230 7.38 1.31 -6.69
C LYS A 230 6.09 0.90 -7.39
N VAL A 231 5.83 -0.41 -7.49
CA VAL A 231 4.62 -1.01 -8.05
C VAL A 231 4.04 -2.03 -7.07
N ILE A 232 2.85 -2.56 -7.35
CA ILE A 232 2.26 -3.62 -6.52
C ILE A 232 3.20 -4.80 -6.39
N ARG A 233 3.25 -5.41 -5.21
CA ARG A 233 4.26 -6.40 -4.85
C ARG A 233 4.34 -7.61 -5.80
N GLY A 234 3.19 -8.06 -6.28
CA GLY A 234 3.12 -9.14 -7.29
C GLY A 234 3.79 -8.76 -8.61
N TRP A 235 3.78 -7.48 -9.00
CA TRP A 235 4.52 -6.99 -10.17
C TRP A 235 6.01 -6.88 -9.89
N ASP A 236 6.36 -6.29 -8.75
CA ASP A 236 7.76 -6.07 -8.37
C ASP A 236 8.53 -7.40 -8.28
N PHE A 237 7.85 -8.46 -7.86
CA PHE A 237 8.37 -9.83 -7.91
C PHE A 237 8.19 -10.51 -9.27
N GLY A 238 6.99 -10.46 -9.85
CA GLY A 238 6.62 -11.25 -11.03
C GLY A 238 7.37 -10.87 -12.30
N MET A 239 7.72 -9.59 -12.47
CA MET A 239 8.45 -9.13 -13.65
C MET A 239 9.86 -9.74 -13.73
N THR A 240 10.47 -10.07 -12.60
CA THR A 240 11.76 -10.79 -12.56
C THR A 240 11.67 -12.24 -13.05
N LYS A 241 10.45 -12.75 -13.26
CA LYS A 241 10.18 -14.13 -13.71
C LYS A 241 9.78 -14.20 -15.19
N LEU A 242 9.65 -13.06 -15.85
CA LEU A 242 9.39 -12.92 -17.28
C LEU A 242 10.73 -12.64 -17.99
N SER A 243 11.03 -13.43 -19.00
CA SER A 243 12.18 -13.14 -19.87
C SER A 243 11.80 -12.08 -20.90
N LEU A 244 12.78 -11.26 -21.31
CA LEU A 244 12.60 -10.19 -22.31
C LEU A 244 12.36 -10.72 -23.72
#